data_AF-A0AAW0JDM5-F1
#
_entry.id   AF-A0AAW0JDM5-F1
#
_cell.length_a   1.000
_cell.length_b   1.000
_cell.length_c   1.000
_cell.angle_alpha   90.00
_cell.angle_beta   90.00
_cell.angle_gamma   90.00
#
_symmetry.space_group_name_H-M   'P 1'
#
loop_
_entity.id
_entity.type
_entity.pdbx_description
1 polymer ?
#
loop_
_entity_poly.entity_id
_entity_poly.type
_entity_poly.pdbx_seq_one_letter_code
_entity_poly.pdbx_strand_id
1 'polypeptide(L)'
;MQVALLLLLTLSNAVKINGEEDGQCDYKLTLEPRPHSVTISEFGAVGDGKTLNTIAFQNAIFYLKSFADKGGAQLYVPPGR
;
A
#
# COMPACT_ATOMS: atom_id res chain seq x y z
N MET A 1 12.62 -47.14 -20.22
CA MET A 1 11.62 -46.05 -20.09
C MET A 1 11.12 -45.87 -18.65
N GLN A 2 10.82 -46.95 -17.90
CA GLN A 2 10.39 -46.87 -16.49
C GLN A 2 11.44 -46.30 -15.53
N VAL A 3 12.74 -46.58 -15.75
CA VAL A 3 13.82 -46.05 -14.90
C VAL A 3 13.90 -44.53 -14.97
N ALA A 4 13.76 -43.96 -16.17
CA ALA A 4 13.74 -42.51 -16.36
C ALA A 4 12.53 -41.86 -15.68
N LEU A 5 11.37 -42.53 -15.73
CA LEU A 5 10.14 -42.07 -15.08
C LEU A 5 10.26 -42.07 -13.54
N LEU A 6 10.86 -43.11 -12.98
CA LEU A 6 11.15 -43.19 -11.55
C LEU A 6 12.13 -42.10 -11.11
N LEU A 7 13.17 -41.83 -11.91
CA LEU A 7 14.12 -40.75 -11.63
C LEU A 7 13.43 -39.37 -11.63
N LEU A 8 12.58 -39.10 -12.63
CA LEU A 8 11.81 -37.85 -12.73
C LEU A 8 10.86 -37.64 -11.54
N LEU A 9 10.19 -38.70 -11.07
CA LEU A 9 9.33 -38.67 -9.89
C LEU A 9 10.12 -38.38 -8.60
N THR A 10 11.32 -38.93 -8.45
CA THR A 10 12.17 -38.63 -7.28
C THR A 10 12.67 -37.19 -7.28
N LEU A 11 13.03 -36.64 -8.45
CA LEU A 11 13.52 -35.27 -8.58
C LEU A 11 12.43 -34.23 -8.32
N SER A 12 11.21 -34.47 -8.78
CA SER A 12 10.09 -33.54 -8.60
C SER A 12 9.65 -33.39 -7.14
N ASN A 13 9.83 -34.42 -6.31
CA ASN A 13 9.58 -34.34 -4.86
C ASN A 13 10.75 -33.71 -4.06
N ALA A 14 11.95 -33.63 -4.64
CA ALA A 14 13.13 -33.07 -4.00
C ALA A 14 13.27 -31.54 -4.20
N VAL A 15 12.56 -30.97 -5.18
CA VAL A 15 12.57 -29.52 -5.42
C VAL A 15 11.70 -28.84 -4.36
N LYS A 16 12.33 -28.48 -3.23
CA LYS A 16 11.81 -27.44 -2.34
C LYS A 16 12.05 -26.10 -3.01
N ILE A 17 11.00 -25.49 -3.56
CA ILE A 17 11.04 -24.08 -3.91
C ILE A 17 10.99 -23.31 -2.60
N ASN A 18 12.16 -22.87 -2.12
CA ASN A 18 12.23 -21.87 -1.07
C ASN A 18 11.77 -20.56 -1.69
N GLY A 19 10.46 -20.33 -1.69
CA GLY A 19 9.87 -19.03 -1.97
C GLY A 19 10.20 -18.11 -0.79
N GLU A 20 11.42 -17.60 -0.77
CA GLU A 20 11.78 -16.51 0.12
C GLU A 20 11.25 -15.22 -0.51
N GLU A 21 9.95 -14.99 -0.33
CA GLU A 21 9.35 -13.67 -0.53
C GLU A 21 9.62 -12.82 0.72
N ASP A 22 10.88 -12.59 1.06
CA ASP A 22 11.22 -11.49 1.98
C ASP A 22 11.57 -10.27 1.15
N GLY A 23 10.56 -9.82 0.38
CA GLY A 23 10.52 -8.47 -0.17
C GLY A 23 10.20 -7.44 0.91
N GLN A 24 10.67 -7.66 2.15
CA GLN A 24 10.56 -6.69 3.21
C GLN A 24 11.49 -5.54 2.83
N CYS A 25 10.89 -4.44 2.43
CA CYS A 25 11.59 -3.20 2.15
C CYS A 25 12.33 -2.72 3.41
N ASP A 26 13.59 -3.12 3.57
CA ASP A 26 14.42 -2.77 4.74
C ASP A 26 15.02 -1.35 4.62
N TYR A 27 14.35 -0.47 3.89
CA TYR A 27 14.71 0.94 3.86
C TYR A 27 14.06 1.62 5.08
N LYS A 28 14.87 1.95 6.09
CA LYS A 28 14.54 3.07 6.98
C LYS A 28 14.69 4.37 6.18
N LEU A 29 13.78 4.65 5.25
CA LEU A 29 13.67 5.99 4.71
C LEU A 29 13.09 6.86 5.82
N THR A 30 13.95 7.67 6.42
CA THR A 30 13.50 8.84 7.17
C THR A 30 12.93 9.81 6.13
N LEU A 31 11.68 9.58 5.72
CA LEU A 31 10.98 10.49 4.84
C LEU A 31 10.69 11.74 5.65
N GLU A 32 11.30 12.85 5.25
CA GLU A 32 10.93 14.16 5.76
C GLU A 32 9.42 14.37 5.52
N PRO A 33 8.64 14.68 6.58
CA PRO A 33 7.21 14.94 6.44
C PRO A 33 6.95 16.05 5.41
N ARG A 34 5.83 15.95 4.70
CA ARG A 34 5.41 17.03 3.80
C ARG A 34 5.13 18.30 4.64
N PRO A 35 5.41 19.50 4.10
CA PRO A 35 5.21 20.76 4.84
C PRO A 35 3.77 20.98 5.34
N HIS A 36 2.79 20.39 4.65
CA HIS A 36 1.38 20.46 5.00
C HIS A 36 0.79 19.05 5.10
N SER A 37 0.04 18.79 6.17
CA SER A 37 -0.64 17.51 6.40
C SER A 37 -2.02 17.75 6.99
N VAL A 38 -3.01 17.04 6.46
CA VAL A 38 -4.41 17.08 6.93
C VAL A 38 -5.00 15.68 6.91
N THR A 39 -6.01 15.45 7.74
CA THR A 39 -6.74 14.17 7.80
C THR A 39 -8.02 14.24 6.98
N ILE A 40 -8.38 13.16 6.28
CA ILE A 40 -9.61 13.11 5.45
C ILE A 40 -10.91 13.34 6.27
N SER A 41 -10.91 13.05 7.57
CA SER A 41 -12.03 13.33 8.48
C SER A 41 -12.32 14.82 8.66
N GLU A 42 -11.33 15.70 8.46
CA GLU A 42 -11.52 17.16 8.47
C GLU A 42 -12.41 17.63 7.30
N PHE A 43 -12.54 16.80 6.26
CA PHE A 43 -13.37 17.05 5.08
C PHE A 43 -14.69 16.26 5.10
N GLY A 44 -15.04 15.67 6.25
CA GLY A 44 -16.32 14.98 6.47
C GLY A 44 -16.35 13.50 6.12
N ALA A 45 -15.19 12.85 5.93
CA ALA A 45 -15.17 11.41 5.72
C ALA A 45 -15.47 10.61 6.99
N VAL A 46 -16.24 9.54 6.82
CA VAL A 46 -16.64 8.61 7.89
C VAL A 46 -16.08 7.22 7.60
N GLY A 47 -15.45 6.59 8.60
CA GLY A 47 -14.80 5.28 8.49
C GLY A 47 -15.70 4.08 8.79
N ASP A 48 -16.99 4.16 8.50
CA ASP A 48 -18.01 3.15 8.86
C ASP A 48 -18.18 2.00 7.84
N GLY A 49 -17.46 2.06 6.72
CA GLY A 49 -17.55 1.11 5.61
C GLY A 49 -18.84 1.20 4.79
N LYS A 50 -19.64 2.25 5.00
CA LYS A 50 -20.97 2.43 4.36
C LYS A 50 -21.13 3.79 3.73
N THR A 51 -20.58 4.83 4.36
CA THR A 51 -20.69 6.21 3.90
C THR A 51 -19.87 6.43 2.63
N LEU A 52 -20.49 7.03 1.61
CA LEU A 52 -19.81 7.37 0.36
C LEU A 52 -18.95 8.62 0.54
N ASN A 53 -17.63 8.45 0.65
CA ASN A 53 -16.69 9.53 0.96
C ASN A 53 -16.19 10.33 -0.27
N THR A 54 -16.79 10.18 -1.46
CA THR A 54 -16.33 10.84 -2.70
C THR A 54 -16.22 12.36 -2.55
N ILE A 55 -17.21 13.01 -1.92
CA ILE A 55 -17.20 14.47 -1.71
C ILE A 55 -16.12 14.90 -0.73
N ALA A 56 -15.87 14.12 0.33
CA ALA A 56 -14.79 14.40 1.26
C ALA A 56 -13.42 14.37 0.57
N PHE A 57 -13.18 13.39 -0.32
CA PHE A 57 -11.96 13.34 -1.12
C PHE A 57 -11.86 14.51 -2.11
N GLN A 58 -12.94 14.88 -2.81
CA GLN A 58 -12.93 16.03 -3.71
C GLN A 58 -12.55 17.32 -2.98
N ASN A 59 -13.14 17.55 -1.82
CA ASN A 59 -12.87 18.73 -0.99
C ASN A 59 -11.41 18.73 -0.48
N ALA A 60 -10.92 17.58 -0.01
CA ALA A 60 -9.54 17.42 0.45
C ALA A 60 -8.53 17.72 -0.67
N ILE A 61 -8.74 17.16 -1.87
CA ILE A 61 -7.84 17.39 -3.01
C ILE A 61 -7.89 18.84 -3.47
N PHE A 62 -9.09 19.46 -3.51
CA PHE A 62 -9.22 20.88 -3.85
C PHE A 62 -8.41 21.77 -2.89
N TYR A 63 -8.50 21.51 -1.59
CA TYR A 63 -7.73 22.23 -0.57
C TYR A 63 -6.21 22.00 -0.75
N LEU A 64 -5.79 20.75 -0.89
CA LEU A 64 -4.37 20.39 -0.97
C LEU A 64 -3.68 20.89 -2.23
N LYS A 65 -4.43 21.10 -3.32
CA LYS A 65 -3.91 21.68 -4.56
C LYS A 65 -3.27 23.06 -4.35
N SER A 66 -3.68 23.81 -3.33
CA SER A 66 -3.11 25.12 -2.98
C SER A 66 -1.67 25.08 -2.44
N PHE A 67 -1.13 23.88 -2.22
CA PHE A 67 0.25 23.65 -1.76
C PHE A 67 1.14 22.97 -2.82
N ALA A 68 0.66 22.80 -4.05
CA ALA A 68 1.40 22.13 -5.12
C ALA A 68 2.74 22.83 -5.44
N ASP A 69 2.79 24.15 -5.33
CA ASP A 69 3.97 25.01 -5.51
C ASP A 69 4.81 25.19 -4.23
N LYS A 70 4.38 24.61 -3.09
CA LYS A 70 5.01 24.76 -1.77
C LYS A 70 5.66 23.48 -1.25
N GLY A 71 6.05 22.57 -2.14
CA GLY A 71 6.60 21.26 -1.79
C GLY A 71 5.55 20.16 -1.59
N GLY A 72 4.29 20.46 -1.91
CA GLY A 72 3.17 19.52 -1.83
C GLY A 72 2.59 19.37 -0.43
N ALA A 73 1.65 18.44 -0.30
CA ALA A 73 0.97 18.16 0.95
C ALA A 73 0.68 16.66 1.09
N GLN A 74 0.46 16.23 2.32
CA GLN A 74 0.06 14.87 2.68
C GLN A 74 -1.43 14.86 3.05
N LEU A 75 -2.17 13.93 2.46
CA LEU A 75 -3.53 13.59 2.90
C LEU A 75 -3.44 12.30 3.71
N TYR A 76 -3.70 12.38 5.01
CA TYR A 76 -3.77 11.20 5.87
C TYR A 76 -5.18 10.59 5.85
N VAL A 77 -5.25 9.29 5.54
CA VAL A 77 -6.48 8.49 5.62
C VAL A 77 -6.31 7.50 6.77
N PRO A 78 -7.02 7.68 7.90
CA PRO A 78 -6.90 6.76 9.02
C PRO A 78 -7.48 5.39 8.65
N PRO A 79 -7.06 4.31 9.33
CA PRO A 79 -7.70 3.01 9.20
C PRO A 79 -9.22 3.10 9.38
N GLY A 80 -9.96 2.45 8.49
CA GLY A 80 -11.42 2.43 8.47
C GLY A 80 -11.94 1.01 8.28
N ARG A 81 -13.28 0.88 8.29
CA ARG A 81 -13.97 -0.38 8.12
C ARG A 81 -14.34 -0.66 6.66
#